data_AF-A0A5N8HCK7-F1
#
_entry.id   AF-A0A5N8HCK7-F1
#
_cell.length_a   1.000
_cell.length_b   1.000
_cell.length_c   1.000
_cell.angle_alpha   90.00
_cell.angle_beta   90.00
_cell.angle_gamma   90.00
#
_symmetry.space_group_name_H-M   'P 1'
#
loop_
_entity.id
_entity.type
_entity.pdbx_description
1 polymer ?
#
loop_
_entity_poly.entity_id
_entity_poly.type
_entity_poly.pdbx_seq_one_letter_code
_entity_poly.pdbx_strand_id
1 'polypeptide(L)'
;MNTLRYFDFGAARPVLLLIARIAVVLIFIIFGFPKMMGFDGTVQYMASLGAPMPMLAAIIAVVMEVPAAILIVLGFFTRPLAVLFIFYTLGTAVIGHHYWDMTGDA
;
A
#
# COMPACT_ATOMS: atom_id res chain seq x y z
N MET A 1 -10.50 17.97 -30.86
CA MET A 1 -9.68 17.16 -29.94
C MET A 1 -10.25 15.75 -29.97
N ASN A 2 -9.55 14.81 -30.62
CA ASN A 2 -10.01 13.44 -30.79
C ASN A 2 -9.86 12.69 -29.47
N THR A 3 -10.89 12.72 -28.64
CA THR A 3 -10.98 11.84 -27.46
C THR A 3 -11.05 10.41 -27.99
N LEU A 4 -10.00 9.62 -27.76
CA LEU A 4 -9.93 8.21 -28.14
C LEU A 4 -11.14 7.48 -27.53
N ARG A 5 -12.17 7.26 -28.35
CA ARG A 5 -13.47 6.66 -27.98
C ARG A 5 -13.35 5.24 -27.43
N TYR A 6 -12.18 4.62 -27.55
CA TYR A 6 -11.84 3.30 -26.99
C TYR A 6 -11.64 3.30 -25.46
N PHE A 7 -11.27 4.43 -24.85
CA PHE A 7 -11.13 4.54 -23.39
C PHE A 7 -12.39 5.09 -22.70
N ASP A 8 -13.46 5.32 -23.47
CA ASP A 8 -14.73 5.72 -22.92
C ASP A 8 -15.55 4.47 -22.59
N PHE A 9 -15.40 3.99 -21.37
CA PHE A 9 -16.14 2.85 -20.85
C PHE A 9 -17.64 3.13 -20.64
N GLY A 10 -18.14 4.30 -21.03
CA GLY A 10 -19.55 4.66 -20.99
C GLY A 10 -20.19 4.39 -19.62
N ALA A 11 -21.30 3.67 -19.63
CA ALA A 11 -22.02 3.29 -18.41
C ALA A 11 -21.25 2.34 -17.48
N ALA A 12 -20.24 1.61 -17.99
CA ALA A 12 -19.42 0.67 -17.19
C ALA A 12 -18.27 1.37 -16.45
N ARG A 13 -17.95 2.62 -16.79
CA ARG A 13 -16.87 3.41 -16.17
C ARG A 13 -16.87 3.39 -14.63
N PRO A 14 -17.98 3.64 -13.90
CA PRO A 14 -17.97 3.61 -12.44
C PRO A 14 -17.62 2.24 -11.87
N VAL A 15 -18.12 1.17 -12.48
CA VAL A 15 -17.84 -0.22 -12.06
C VAL A 15 -16.37 -0.56 -12.29
N LEU A 16 -15.82 -0.21 -13.44
CA LEU A 16 -14.40 -0.43 -13.75
C LEU A 16 -13.47 0.34 -12.81
N LEU A 17 -13.82 1.59 -12.46
CA LEU A 17 -13.05 2.36 -11.48
C LEU A 17 -13.11 1.74 -10.08
N LEU A 18 -14.23 1.15 -9.69
CA LEU A 18 -14.34 0.43 -8.42
C LEU A 18 -13.47 -0.84 -8.43
N ILE A 19 -13.55 -1.64 -9.49
CA ILE A 19 -12.71 -2.84 -9.66
C ILE A 19 -11.23 -2.46 -9.61
N ALA A 20 -10.83 -1.40 -10.31
CA ALA A 20 -9.45 -0.92 -10.30
C ALA A 20 -8.99 -0.53 -8.89
N ARG A 21 -9.82 0.16 -8.10
CA ARG A 21 -9.49 0.50 -6.70
C ARG A 21 -9.34 -0.75 -5.85
N ILE A 22 -10.27 -1.70 -5.97
CA ILE A 22 -10.20 -2.95 -5.21
C ILE A 22 -8.93 -3.71 -5.58
N ALA A 23 -8.63 -3.87 -6.86
CA ALA A 23 -7.44 -4.58 -7.33
C ALA A 23 -6.13 -3.97 -6.78
N VAL A 24 -6.02 -2.63 -6.80
CA VAL A 24 -4.85 -1.92 -6.25
C VAL A 24 -4.74 -2.08 -4.74
N VAL A 25 -5.86 -1.96 -4.03
CA VAL A 25 -5.88 -1.95 -2.56
C VAL A 25 -5.74 -3.35 -1.97
N LEU A 26 -6.20 -4.38 -2.67
CA LEU A 26 -6.28 -5.75 -2.16
C LEU A 26 -4.92 -6.30 -1.70
N ILE A 27 -3.83 -5.93 -2.38
CA ILE A 27 -2.47 -6.30 -1.98
C ILE A 27 -2.16 -5.76 -0.57
N PHE A 28 -2.49 -4.50 -0.30
CA PHE A 28 -2.26 -3.90 1.02
C PHE A 28 -3.05 -4.62 2.11
N ILE A 29 -4.32 -4.98 1.85
CA ILE A 29 -5.13 -5.72 2.82
C ILE A 29 -4.55 -7.11 3.12
N ILE A 30 -4.12 -7.85 2.09
CA ILE A 30 -3.51 -9.18 2.24
C ILE A 30 -2.27 -9.12 3.12
N PHE A 31 -1.41 -8.12 2.93
CA PHE A 31 -0.18 -7.98 3.70
C PHE A 31 -0.38 -7.28 5.05
N GLY A 32 -1.41 -6.45 5.20
CA GLY A 32 -1.68 -5.68 6.42
C GLY A 32 -2.45 -6.43 7.47
N PHE A 33 -3.39 -7.28 7.07
CA PHE A 33 -4.21 -8.04 8.01
C PHE A 33 -3.37 -8.94 8.95
N PRO A 34 -2.38 -9.70 8.45
CA PRO A 34 -1.47 -10.47 9.32
C PRO A 34 -0.64 -9.56 10.24
N LYS A 35 -0.21 -8.38 9.78
CA LYS A 35 0.55 -7.43 10.61
C LYS A 35 -0.28 -6.89 11.78
N MET A 36 -1.58 -6.72 11.57
CA MET A 36 -2.52 -6.31 12.60
C MET A 36 -2.76 -7.41 13.64
N MET A 37 -2.92 -8.67 13.20
CA MET A 37 -3.17 -9.80 14.09
C MET A 37 -1.91 -10.26 14.84
N GLY A 38 -0.73 -10.12 14.21
CA GLY A 38 0.58 -10.48 14.74
C GLY A 38 1.47 -9.25 14.95
N PHE A 39 0.95 -8.24 15.65
CA PHE A 39 1.62 -6.95 15.77
C PHE A 39 3.03 -7.05 16.38
N ASP A 40 3.20 -7.84 17.45
CA ASP A 40 4.52 -8.02 18.09
C ASP A 40 5.56 -8.63 17.13
N GLY A 41 5.17 -9.67 16.38
CA GLY A 41 6.01 -10.25 15.34
C GLY A 41 6.36 -9.26 14.22
N THR A 42 5.46 -8.32 13.92
CA THR A 42 5.71 -7.25 12.95
C THR A 42 6.73 -6.25 13.49
N VAL A 43 6.64 -5.88 14.76
CA VAL A 43 7.63 -4.98 15.41
C VAL A 43 9.00 -5.63 15.43
N GLN A 44 9.09 -6.92 15.77
CA GLN A 44 10.34 -7.67 15.74
C GLN A 44 10.92 -7.76 14.33
N TYR A 45 10.08 -8.02 13.32
CA TYR A 45 10.49 -8.02 11.92
C TYR A 45 11.05 -6.64 11.49
N MET A 46 10.38 -5.54 11.84
CA MET A 46 10.87 -4.20 11.55
C MET A 46 12.16 -3.86 12.29
N ALA A 47 12.35 -4.39 13.50
CA ALA A 47 13.62 -4.26 14.21
C ALA A 47 14.75 -5.01 13.47
N SER A 48 14.46 -6.19 12.92
CA SER A 48 15.44 -6.95 12.12
C SER A 48 15.82 -6.26 10.81
N LEU A 49 14.91 -5.47 10.24
CA LEU A 49 15.17 -4.63 9.07
C LEU A 49 15.96 -3.34 9.40
N GLY A 50 16.23 -3.06 10.68
CA GLY A 50 16.88 -1.82 11.10
C GLY A 50 15.99 -0.58 10.94
N ALA A 51 14.66 -0.76 10.93
CA ALA A 51 13.74 0.36 10.78
C ALA A 51 13.89 1.37 11.94
N PRO A 52 13.92 2.69 11.66
CA PRO A 52 13.93 3.69 12.72
C PRO A 52 12.61 3.61 13.50
N MET A 53 12.70 3.44 14.83
CA MET A 53 11.55 3.25 15.72
C MET A 53 10.59 2.12 15.25
N PRO A 54 10.98 0.84 15.40
CA PRO A 54 10.24 -0.31 14.84
C PRO A 54 8.76 -0.36 15.23
N MET A 55 8.43 0.02 16.47
CA MET A 55 7.05 0.06 16.94
C MET A 55 6.21 1.09 16.19
N LEU A 56 6.75 2.29 15.96
CA LEU A 56 6.05 3.34 15.22
C LEU A 56 5.90 2.96 13.75
N ALA A 57 6.95 2.42 13.14
CA ALA A 57 6.90 1.93 11.77
C ALA A 57 5.84 0.83 11.59
N ALA A 58 5.71 -0.09 12.56
CA ALA A 58 4.69 -1.14 12.52
C ALA A 58 3.27 -0.56 12.64
N ILE A 59 3.05 0.43 13.52
CA ILE A 59 1.75 1.13 13.62
C ILE A 59 1.40 1.78 12.29
N ILE A 60 2.35 2.51 11.68
CA ILE A 60 2.14 3.18 10.40
C ILE A 60 1.80 2.16 9.32
N ALA A 61 2.53 1.05 9.24
CA ALA A 61 2.24 -0.01 8.27
C ALA A 61 0.85 -0.59 8.44
N VAL A 62 0.42 -0.92 9.67
CA VAL A 62 -0.93 -1.44 9.91
C VAL A 62 -2.01 -0.42 9.53
N VAL A 63 -1.84 0.84 9.90
CA VAL A 63 -2.81 1.91 9.59
C VAL A 63 -2.90 2.17 8.08
N MET A 64 -1.76 2.18 7.39
CA MET A 64 -1.74 2.40 5.94
C MET A 64 -2.30 1.20 5.18
N GLU A 65 -1.94 -0.02 5.58
CA GLU A 65 -2.29 -1.23 4.85
C GLU A 65 -3.73 -1.68 5.06
N VAL A 66 -4.36 -1.33 6.20
CA VAL A 66 -5.72 -1.77 6.54
C VAL A 66 -6.75 -0.63 6.48
N PRO A 67 -6.84 0.31 7.45
CA PRO A 67 -7.88 1.33 7.42
C PRO A 67 -7.73 2.30 6.25
N ALA A 68 -6.53 2.78 5.90
CA ALA A 68 -6.37 3.71 4.77
C ALA A 68 -6.71 3.05 3.42
N ALA A 69 -6.31 1.79 3.25
CA ALA A 69 -6.71 0.94 2.14
C ALA A 69 -8.25 0.84 2.00
N ILE A 70 -8.95 0.50 3.09
CA ILE A 70 -10.42 0.42 3.09
C ILE A 70 -11.06 1.76 2.69
N LEU A 71 -10.55 2.89 3.18
CA LEU A 71 -11.07 4.21 2.82
C LEU A 71 -10.95 4.51 1.31
N ILE A 72 -9.88 4.06 0.65
CA ILE A 72 -9.74 4.19 -0.82
C ILE A 72 -10.82 3.39 -1.55
N VAL A 73 -11.10 2.16 -1.12
CA VAL A 73 -12.15 1.31 -1.72
C VAL A 73 -13.52 1.96 -1.57
N LEU A 74 -13.83 2.48 -0.37
CA LEU A 74 -15.07 3.21 -0.09
C LEU A 74 -15.18 4.54 -0.85
N GLY A 75 -14.10 5.01 -1.47
CA GLY A 75 -14.09 6.26 -2.23
C GLY A 75 -13.95 7.52 -1.36
N PHE A 76 -13.60 7.37 -0.09
CA PHE A 76 -13.43 8.46 0.85
C PHE A 76 -12.03 9.07 0.70
N PHE A 77 -11.93 10.38 0.43
CA PHE A 77 -10.65 11.11 0.35
C PHE A 77 -9.57 10.41 -0.52
N THR A 78 -9.97 9.82 -1.64
CA THR A 78 -9.10 8.98 -2.48
C THR A 78 -7.84 9.69 -2.99
N ARG A 79 -7.95 10.98 -3.35
CA ARG A 79 -6.81 11.78 -3.83
C ARG A 79 -5.71 11.99 -2.78
N PRO A 80 -6.00 12.55 -1.59
CA PRO A 80 -4.97 12.71 -0.57
C PRO A 80 -4.48 11.37 -0.01
N LEU A 81 -5.36 10.36 0.12
CA LEU A 81 -4.91 9.02 0.51
C LEU A 81 -3.94 8.43 -0.52
N ALA A 82 -4.19 8.58 -1.82
CA ALA A 82 -3.26 8.12 -2.85
C ALA A 82 -1.88 8.79 -2.70
N VAL A 83 -1.83 10.09 -2.38
CA VAL A 83 -0.56 10.80 -2.10
C VAL A 83 0.13 10.20 -0.88
N LEU A 84 -0.61 9.89 0.18
CA LEU A 84 -0.07 9.24 1.37
C LEU A 84 0.50 7.84 1.05
N PHE A 85 -0.19 7.08 0.21
CA PHE A 85 0.26 5.77 -0.26
C PHE A 85 1.56 5.85 -1.07
N ILE A 86 1.80 6.92 -1.84
CA ILE A 86 3.08 7.13 -2.54
C ILE A 86 4.23 7.24 -1.53
N PHE A 87 4.09 8.05 -0.49
CA PHE A 87 5.14 8.18 0.52
C PHE A 87 5.31 6.90 1.33
N TYR A 88 4.21 6.21 1.63
CA TYR A 88 4.25 4.91 2.31
C TYR A 88 5.04 3.87 1.51
N THR A 89 4.75 3.72 0.21
CA THR A 89 5.45 2.74 -0.64
C THR A 89 6.91 3.09 -0.88
N LEU A 90 7.25 4.39 -0.96
CA LEU A 90 8.65 4.82 -1.01
C LEU A 90 9.39 4.48 0.29
N GLY A 91 8.77 4.73 1.44
CA GLY A 91 9.35 4.38 2.75
C GLY A 91 9.57 2.87 2.89
N THR A 92 8.61 2.05 2.49
CA THR A 92 8.73 0.58 2.56
C THR A 92 9.74 0.02 1.55
N ALA A 93 9.92 0.67 0.39
CA ALA A 93 10.99 0.33 -0.54
C ALA A 93 12.38 0.60 0.08
N VAL A 94 12.56 1.75 0.74
CA VAL A 94 13.84 2.11 1.35
C VAL A 94 14.17 1.28 2.61
N ILE A 95 13.16 0.83 3.37
CA ILE A 95 13.40 0.06 4.62
C ILE A 95 13.39 -1.46 4.37
N GLY A 96 12.48 -1.94 3.53
CA GLY A 96 12.23 -3.38 3.36
C GLY A 96 13.02 -4.02 2.21
N HIS A 97 13.59 -3.23 1.31
CA HIS A 97 14.11 -3.71 0.03
C HIS A 97 15.51 -3.17 -0.26
N HIS A 98 16.48 -3.49 0.62
CA HIS A 98 17.89 -3.11 0.50
C HIS A 98 18.63 -3.83 -0.64
N TYR A 99 18.05 -3.85 -1.84
CA TYR A 99 18.67 -4.44 -3.03
C TYR A 99 19.99 -3.76 -3.39
N TRP A 100 20.22 -2.52 -2.93
CA TRP A 100 21.47 -1.79 -3.12
C TRP A 100 22.63 -2.33 -2.29
N ASP A 101 22.36 -3.07 -1.21
CA ASP A 101 23.39 -3.69 -0.35
C ASP A 101 23.66 -5.16 -0.75
N MET A 102 22.88 -5.72 -1.67
CA MET A 102 23.03 -7.10 -2.12
C MET A 102 24.15 -7.20 -3.17
N THR A 103 25.31 -7.71 -2.77
CA THR A 103 26.35 -8.18 -3.70
C THR A 103 26.00 -9.61 -4.14
N GLY A 104 26.00 -9.88 -5.45
CA GLY A 104 25.43 -11.08 -6.07
C GLY A 104 26.12 -12.42 -5.82
N ASP A 105 26.69 -12.65 -4.65
CA ASP A 105 27.19 -13.95 -4.23
C ASP A 105 26.05 -14.74 -3.57
N ALA A 106 25.41 -15.58 -4.38
CA ALA A 106 24.42 -16.58 -3.97
C ALA A 106 25.10 -17.84 -3.41
#